data_AF-A0A239D980-F1
#
_entry.id   AF-A0A239D980-F1
#
_cell.length_a   1.000
_cell.length_b   1.000
_cell.length_c   1.000
_cell.angle_alpha   90.00
_cell.angle_beta   90.00
_cell.angle_gamma   90.00
#
_symmetry.space_group_name_H-M   'P 1'
#
loop_
_entity.id
_entity.type
_entity.pdbx_description
1 polymer ?
#
loop_
_entity_poly.entity_id
_entity_poly.type
_entity_poly.pdbx_seq_one_letter_code
_entity_poly.pdbx_strand_id
1 'polypeptide(L)'
;MQVTVDIPDQFARDLVPEGCDPARVLLEEAVAAAYREGRLTTEQVRVLLGFGYFMQVDSFLAKHEIYDYSVEDFEKDIATLEQLPSGRKALSRT
;
A
#
# COMPACT_ATOMS: atom_id res chain seq x y z
N MET A 1 -8.64 -11.83 -18.89
CA MET A 1 -8.31 -13.22 -18.54
C MET A 1 -9.36 -13.72 -17.57
N GLN A 2 -9.80 -14.98 -17.66
CA GLN A 2 -10.75 -15.57 -16.72
C GLN A 2 -10.06 -16.72 -16.00
N VAL A 3 -10.13 -16.71 -14.67
CA VAL A 3 -9.57 -17.75 -13.79
C VAL A 3 -10.68 -18.19 -12.85
N THR A 4 -10.87 -19.50 -12.69
CA THR A 4 -11.83 -20.10 -11.76
C THR A 4 -11.06 -20.83 -10.67
N VAL A 5 -11.43 -20.59 -9.42
CA VAL A 5 -10.83 -21.21 -8.24
C VAL A 5 -11.94 -21.80 -7.39
N ASP A 6 -11.82 -23.09 -7.07
CA ASP A 6 -12.73 -23.77 -6.14
C ASP A 6 -12.14 -23.70 -4.73
N ILE A 7 -12.84 -23.00 -3.83
CA ILE A 7 -12.48 -22.89 -2.42
C ILE A 7 -13.38 -23.85 -1.64
N PRO A 8 -12.82 -24.78 -0.85
CA PRO A 8 -13.63 -25.62 0.02
C PRO A 8 -14.46 -24.79 1.00
N ASP A 9 -15.74 -25.11 1.17
CA ASP A 9 -16.70 -24.33 1.98
C ASP A 9 -16.21 -24.03 3.40
N GLN A 10 -15.44 -24.96 3.98
CA GLN A 10 -14.85 -24.82 5.31
C GLN A 10 -13.87 -23.63 5.45
N PHE A 11 -13.27 -23.18 4.35
CA PHE A 11 -12.33 -22.04 4.31
C PHE A 11 -12.94 -20.80 3.65
N ALA A 12 -14.12 -20.93 3.02
CA ALA A 12 -14.73 -19.84 2.28
C ALA A 12 -14.97 -18.60 3.15
N ARG A 13 -15.37 -18.79 4.40
CA ARG A 13 -15.61 -17.71 5.37
C ARG A 13 -14.32 -17.06 5.90
N ASP A 14 -13.24 -17.84 5.98
CA ASP A 14 -11.94 -17.33 6.45
C ASP A 14 -11.27 -16.46 5.39
N LEU A 15 -11.49 -16.78 4.11
CA LEU A 15 -10.92 -16.06 2.96
C LEU A 15 -11.81 -14.90 2.48
N VAL A 16 -13.13 -15.06 2.58
CA VAL A 16 -14.09 -14.08 2.07
C VAL A 16 -15.09 -13.77 3.19
N PRO A 17 -15.06 -12.53 3.74
CA PRO A 17 -16.03 -12.12 4.73
C PRO A 17 -17.48 -12.23 4.22
N GLU A 18 -18.42 -12.52 5.12
CA GLU A 18 -19.83 -12.61 4.75
C GLU A 18 -20.33 -11.30 4.13
N GLY A 19 -21.03 -11.40 2.99
CA GLY A 19 -21.57 -10.25 2.26
C GLY A 19 -20.59 -9.56 1.30
N CYS A 20 -19.34 -10.02 1.21
CA CYS A 20 -18.38 -9.56 0.21
C CYS A 20 -18.44 -10.41 -1.07
N ASP A 21 -18.09 -9.79 -2.21
CA ASP A 21 -17.89 -10.51 -3.47
C ASP A 21 -16.56 -11.29 -3.42
N PRO A 22 -16.58 -12.65 -3.47
CA PRO A 22 -15.38 -13.47 -3.44
C PRO A 22 -14.36 -13.11 -4.51
N ALA A 23 -14.83 -12.82 -5.73
CA ALA A 23 -13.94 -12.53 -6.85
C ALA A 23 -13.20 -11.21 -6.61
N ARG A 24 -13.90 -10.23 -6.04
CA ARG A 24 -13.33 -8.92 -5.71
C ARG A 24 -12.28 -9.04 -4.59
N VAL A 25 -12.60 -9.76 -3.52
CA VAL A 25 -11.69 -9.93 -2.38
C VAL A 25 -10.40 -10.63 -2.82
N LEU A 26 -10.51 -11.73 -3.56
CA LEU A 26 -9.34 -12.47 -4.05
C LEU A 26 -8.48 -11.64 -5.02
N LEU A 27 -9.13 -10.83 -5.86
CA LEU A 27 -8.41 -9.93 -6.77
C LEU A 27 -7.65 -8.84 -5.98
N GLU A 28 -8.29 -8.24 -4.99
CA GLU A 28 -7.68 -7.22 -4.13
C GLU A 28 -6.47 -7.77 -3.38
N GLU A 29 -6.58 -8.95 -2.77
CA GLU A 29 -5.46 -9.62 -2.11
C GLU A 29 -4.29 -9.94 -3.07
N ALA A 30 -4.60 -10.45 -4.27
CA ALA A 30 -3.58 -10.74 -5.27
C ALA A 30 -2.84 -9.47 -5.74
N VAL A 31 -3.58 -8.37 -5.88
CA VAL A 31 -3.02 -7.06 -6.28
C VAL A 31 -2.18 -6.47 -5.17
N ALA A 32 -2.65 -6.53 -3.92
CA ALA A 32 -1.90 -6.09 -2.75
C ALA A 32 -0.56 -6.84 -2.63
N ALA A 33 -0.57 -8.17 -2.78
CA ALA A 33 0.65 -8.98 -2.77
C ALA A 33 1.62 -8.59 -3.91
N ALA A 34 1.12 -8.42 -5.14
CA ALA A 34 1.95 -8.04 -6.27
C ALA A 34 2.53 -6.61 -6.14
N TYR A 35 1.79 -5.67 -5.55
CA TYR A 35 2.29 -4.33 -5.25
C TYR A 35 3.38 -4.38 -4.17
N ARG A 36 3.17 -5.14 -3.09
CA ARG A 36 4.16 -5.33 -2.00
C ARG A 36 5.49 -5.90 -2.51
N GLU A 37 5.43 -6.76 -3.52
CA GLU A 37 6.62 -7.31 -4.19
C GLU A 37 7.23 -6.39 -5.26
N GLY A 38 6.67 -5.19 -5.47
CA GLY A 38 7.13 -4.24 -6.48
C GLY A 38 6.83 -4.67 -7.93
N ARG A 39 5.99 -5.70 -8.13
CA ARG A 39 5.58 -6.18 -9.47
C ARG A 39 4.53 -5.28 -10.11
N LEU A 40 3.78 -4.54 -9.30
CA LEU A 40 2.79 -3.57 -9.76
C LEU A 40 3.14 -2.16 -9.26
N THR A 41 2.91 -1.17 -10.11
CA THR A 41 2.97 0.25 -9.74
C THR A 41 1.61 0.75 -9.27
N THR A 42 1.59 1.90 -8.59
CA THR A 42 0.37 2.52 -8.06
C THR A 42 -0.66 2.81 -9.16
N GLU A 43 -0.20 3.22 -10.35
CA GLU A 43 -1.08 3.46 -11.50
C GLU A 43 -1.66 2.16 -12.06
N GLN A 44 -0.88 1.07 -12.07
CA GLN A 44 -1.38 -0.23 -12.49
C GLN A 44 -2.45 -0.77 -11.52
N VAL A 45 -2.25 -0.57 -10.20
CA VAL A 45 -3.27 -0.89 -9.19
C VAL A 45 -4.55 -0.08 -9.41
N ARG A 46 -4.42 1.22 -9.68
CA ARG A 46 -5.56 2.11 -9.95
C ARG A 46 -6.41 1.60 -11.12
N VAL A 47 -5.77 1.29 -12.24
CA VAL A 47 -6.45 0.79 -13.44
C VAL A 47 -7.06 -0.59 -13.20
N LEU A 48 -6.32 -1.50 -12.57
CA LEU A 48 -6.75 -2.88 -12.36
C LEU A 48 -7.95 -2.98 -11.41
N LEU A 49 -7.96 -2.20 -10.33
CA LEU A 49 -9.06 -2.17 -9.36
C LEU A 49 -10.20 -1.22 -9.73
N GLY A 50 -10.07 -0.46 -10.83
CA GLY A 50 -11.10 0.44 -11.33
C GLY A 50 -11.26 1.70 -10.47
N PHE A 51 -10.20 2.16 -9.81
CA PHE A 51 -10.23 3.37 -8.99
C PHE A 51 -10.24 4.63 -9.86
N GLY A 52 -11.14 5.56 -9.51
CA GLY A 52 -11.30 6.82 -10.22
C GLY A 52 -10.19 7.83 -9.90
N TYR A 53 -9.62 7.77 -8.68
CA TYR A 53 -8.67 8.76 -8.19
C TYR A 53 -7.50 8.10 -7.44
N PHE A 54 -6.34 8.74 -7.47
CA PHE A 54 -5.11 8.25 -6.82
C PHE A 54 -5.29 7.98 -5.31
N MET A 55 -6.03 8.86 -4.60
CA MET A 55 -6.27 8.70 -3.14
C MET A 55 -7.01 7.41 -2.75
N GLN A 56 -7.73 6.80 -3.70
CA GLN A 56 -8.38 5.51 -3.45
C GLN A 56 -7.36 4.37 -3.43
N VAL A 57 -6.26 4.51 -4.17
CA VAL A 57 -5.13 3.57 -4.12
C VAL A 57 -4.45 3.68 -2.76
N ASP A 58 -4.17 4.90 -2.28
CA ASP A 58 -3.57 5.11 -0.96
C ASP A 58 -4.44 4.49 0.15
N SER A 59 -5.76 4.71 0.07
CA SER A 59 -6.72 4.12 1.01
C SER A 59 -6.76 2.59 0.94
N PHE A 60 -6.58 2.02 -0.25
CA PHE A 60 -6.48 0.58 -0.47
C PHE A 60 -5.19 0.02 0.12
N LEU A 61 -4.03 0.62 -0.18
CA LEU A 61 -2.73 0.20 0.35
C LEU A 61 -2.71 0.26 1.88
N ALA A 62 -3.25 1.32 2.47
CA ALA A 62 -3.37 1.46 3.91
C ALA A 62 -4.22 0.35 4.55
N LYS A 63 -5.29 -0.11 3.89
CA LYS A 63 -6.12 -1.23 4.39
C LYS A 63 -5.39 -2.56 4.38
N HIS A 64 -4.45 -2.77 3.45
CA HIS A 64 -3.61 -3.96 3.37
C HIS A 64 -2.29 -3.82 4.15
N GLU A 65 -2.18 -2.79 4.99
CA GLU A 65 -0.99 -2.45 5.78
C GLU A 65 0.28 -2.34 4.93
N ILE A 66 0.12 -1.89 3.68
CA ILE A 66 1.22 -1.63 2.77
C ILE A 66 1.56 -0.15 2.87
N TYR A 67 2.76 0.12 3.35
CA TYR A 67 3.31 1.46 3.45
C TYR A 67 4.56 1.54 2.58
N ASP A 68 4.61 2.55 1.71
CA ASP A 68 5.80 2.86 0.90
C ASP A 68 6.94 3.49 1.73
N TYR A 69 6.77 3.55 3.06
CA TYR A 69 7.71 4.15 3.99
C TYR A 69 7.98 3.19 5.13
N SER A 70 9.22 2.72 5.20
CA SER A 70 9.66 1.76 6.22
C SER A 70 10.14 2.47 7.49
N VAL A 71 10.28 1.70 8.57
CA VAL A 71 10.89 2.20 9.81
C VAL A 71 12.36 2.56 9.55
N GLU A 72 13.05 1.81 8.71
CA GLU A 72 14.42 2.08 8.31
C GLU A 72 14.55 3.40 7.53
N ASP A 73 13.56 3.73 6.70
CA ASP A 73 13.53 5.03 6.00
C ASP A 73 13.25 6.17 6.98
N PHE A 74 12.39 5.93 7.97
CA PHE A 74 12.19 6.87 9.08
C PHE A 74 13.47 7.13 9.89
N GLU A 75 14.23 6.08 10.21
CA GLU A 75 15.50 6.20 10.92
C GLU A 75 16.54 6.97 10.11
N LYS A 76 16.61 6.74 8.79
CA LYS A 76 17.48 7.51 7.89
C LYS A 76 17.11 8.99 7.87
N ASP A 77 15.82 9.31 7.86
CA ASP A 77 15.35 10.69 7.90
C ASP A 77 15.69 11.37 9.23
N ILE A 78 15.52 10.69 10.37
CA ILE A 78 15.98 11.17 11.67
C ILE A 78 17.49 11.45 11.63
N ALA A 79 18.30 10.50 11.16
CA ALA A 79 19.74 10.67 11.07
C ALA A 79 20.14 11.84 10.16
N THR A 80 19.37 12.08 9.09
CA THR A 80 19.57 13.23 8.19
C THR A 80 19.23 14.55 8.91
N LEU A 81 18.15 14.59 9.70
CA LEU A 81 17.75 15.75 10.48
C LEU A 81 18.76 16.09 11.59
N GLU A 82 19.36 15.09 12.24
CA GLU A 82 20.40 15.28 13.26
C GLU A 82 21.70 15.87 12.69
N GLN A 83 21.97 15.62 11.40
CA GLN A 83 23.12 16.19 10.69
C GLN A 83 22.91 17.65 10.27
N LEU A 84 21.68 18.17 10.35
CA LEU A 84 21.43 19.58 10.08
C LEU A 84 21.92 20.41 11.27
N PRO A 85 22.91 21.31 11.07
CA PRO A 85 23.33 22.21 12.13
C PRO A 85 22.12 23.07 12.51
N SER A 86 21.74 23.04 13.79
CA SER A 86 20.60 23.78 14.31
C SER A 86 20.67 25.22 13.82
N GLY A 87 19.71 25.63 12.99
CA GLY A 87 19.66 26.95 12.37
C GLY A 87 19.49 28.04 13.43
N ARG A 88 20.61 28.47 14.03
CA ARG A 88 20.70 29.66 14.89
C ARG A 88 21.85 30.60 14.52
N LYS A 89 22.51 30.40 13.39
CA LYS A 89 23.53 31.34 12.88
C LYS A 89 23.36 31.61 11.39
N ALA A 90 22.19 32.10 11.00
CA ALA A 90 22.00 32.66 9.66
C ALA A 90 21.06 33.87 9.70
N LEU A 91 21.19 34.76 10.71
CA LEU A 91 20.56 36.08 10.76
C LEU A 91 21.33 36.96 11.77
N SER A 92 22.64 37.14 11.56
CA SER A 92 23.41 38.22 12.21
C SER A 92 24.50 38.72 11.26
N ARG A 93 24.08 39.21 10.11
CA ARG A 93 24.92 39.97 9.20
C ARG A 93 24.00 40.75 8.27
N THR A 94 23.50 41.89 8.72
CA THR A 94 23.79 43.22 8.18
C THR A 94 23.25 44.26 9.16
#